data_AF-A0A4Q5RCF1-F1
#
_entry.id   AF-A0A4Q5RCF1-F1
#
_cell.length_a   1.000
_cell.length_b   1.000
_cell.length_c   1.000
_cell.angle_alpha   90.00
_cell.angle_beta   90.00
_cell.angle_gamma   90.00
#
_symmetry.space_group_name_H-M   'P 1'
#
loop_
_entity.id
_entity.type
_entity.pdbx_description
1 polymer ?
#
loop_
_entity_poly.entity_id
_entity_poly.type
_entity_poly.pdbx_seq_one_letter_code
_entity_poly.pdbx_strand_id
1 'polypeptide(L)'
;SEGDNDWPVLRYGDVILLYAEALNENGKTAEALTQLNLIRTRAGLAGKVGLSQADARTAIRNERRIELCFEAERWFDLVRWNTFIPVMTAFKAKGSVNGTIGNITDNLRLFPIPLREIQLNTNLTQNPGY
;
A
#
# COMPACT_ATOMS: atom_id res chain seq x y z
N SER A 1 -25.02 21.85 -6.41
CA SER A 1 -24.75 20.49 -6.88
C SER A 1 -23.86 19.84 -5.84
N GLU A 2 -24.45 19.23 -4.80
CA GLU A 2 -23.71 18.28 -3.98
C GLU A 2 -23.51 17.07 -4.88
N GLY A 3 -22.37 17.05 -5.59
CA GLY A 3 -21.97 15.87 -6.33
C GLY A 3 -21.56 14.85 -5.29
N ASP A 4 -22.41 13.86 -5.04
CA ASP A 4 -22.04 12.68 -4.27
C ASP A 4 -20.75 12.11 -4.88
N ASN A 5 -19.66 12.18 -4.10
CA ASN A 5 -18.42 11.51 -4.45
C ASN A 5 -18.60 10.04 -4.08
N ASP A 6 -18.89 9.20 -5.08
CA ASP A 6 -18.96 7.75 -4.89
C ASP A 6 -17.56 7.22 -4.55
N TRP A 7 -17.28 7.14 -3.25
CA TRP A 7 -15.98 6.73 -2.73
C TRP A 7 -15.88 5.21 -2.72
N PRO A 8 -15.04 4.60 -3.58
CA PRO A 8 -14.92 3.15 -3.63
C PRO A 8 -14.20 2.64 -2.39
N VAL A 9 -14.92 1.95 -1.50
CA VAL A 9 -14.30 1.21 -0.38
C VAL A 9 -13.61 -0.06 -0.88
N LEU A 10 -14.17 -0.68 -1.91
CA LEU A 10 -13.61 -1.85 -2.57
C LEU A 10 -13.97 -1.79 -4.05
N ARG A 11 -13.01 -2.11 -4.93
CA ARG A 11 -13.27 -2.24 -6.36
C ARG A 11 -12.52 -3.39 -6.98
N TYR A 12 -12.99 -3.82 -8.13
CA TYR A 12 -12.48 -5.01 -8.82
C TYR A 12 -10.96 -4.95 -9.11
N GLY A 13 -10.43 -3.76 -9.41
CA GLY A 13 -8.99 -3.60 -9.67
C GLY A 13 -8.11 -3.91 -8.46
N ASP A 14 -8.56 -3.57 -7.24
CA ASP A 14 -7.86 -3.94 -6.02
C ASP A 14 -7.85 -5.46 -5.83
N VAL A 15 -9.00 -6.12 -5.98
CA VAL A 15 -9.13 -7.57 -5.86
C VAL A 15 -8.22 -8.31 -6.86
N ILE A 16 -8.15 -7.86 -8.12
CA ILE A 16 -7.23 -8.42 -9.12
C ILE A 16 -5.78 -8.32 -8.64
N LEU A 17 -5.37 -7.16 -8.13
CA LEU A 17 -3.99 -6.95 -7.72
C LEU A 17 -3.64 -7.65 -6.40
N LEU A 18 -4.58 -7.78 -5.47
CA LEU A 18 -4.43 -8.63 -4.28
C LEU A 18 -4.26 -10.10 -4.68
N TYR A 19 -5.05 -10.57 -5.64
CA TYR A 19 -4.92 -11.94 -6.14
C TYR A 19 -3.59 -12.16 -6.88
N ALA A 20 -3.16 -11.20 -7.71
CA ALA A 20 -1.86 -11.23 -8.36
C ALA A 20 -0.71 -11.32 -7.33
N GLU A 21 -0.78 -10.54 -6.26
CA GLU A 21 0.20 -10.57 -5.18
C GLU A 21 0.22 -11.95 -4.51
N ALA A 22 -0.93 -12.48 -4.10
CA ALA A 22 -1.03 -13.78 -3.45
C ALA A 22 -0.49 -14.92 -4.33
N LEU A 23 -0.80 -14.90 -5.63
CA LEU A 23 -0.25 -15.86 -6.60
C LEU A 23 1.27 -15.78 -6.67
N ASN A 24 1.81 -14.56 -6.76
CA ASN A 24 3.25 -14.36 -6.85
C ASN A 24 3.97 -14.86 -5.60
N GLU A 25 3.48 -14.54 -4.40
CA GLU A 25 4.07 -15.00 -3.14
C GLU A 25 3.96 -16.52 -2.96
N ASN A 26 2.97 -17.16 -3.58
CA ASN A 26 2.82 -18.62 -3.62
C ASN A 26 3.59 -19.29 -4.77
N GLY A 27 4.54 -18.59 -5.41
CA GLY A 27 5.41 -19.15 -6.46
C GLY A 27 4.74 -19.30 -7.83
N LYS A 28 3.50 -18.82 -8.00
CA LYS A 28 2.73 -18.88 -9.25
C LYS A 28 2.92 -17.61 -10.08
N THR A 29 4.18 -17.25 -10.34
CA THR A 29 4.53 -15.97 -10.98
C THR A 29 3.89 -15.79 -12.35
N ALA A 30 3.80 -16.85 -13.17
CA ALA A 30 3.14 -16.75 -14.48
C ALA A 30 1.66 -16.38 -14.37
N GLU A 31 0.92 -17.03 -13.44
CA GLU A 31 -0.49 -16.72 -13.16
C GLU A 31 -0.64 -15.30 -12.60
N ALA A 32 0.28 -14.87 -11.72
CA ALA A 32 0.31 -13.51 -11.19
C ALA A 32 0.46 -12.45 -12.29
N LEU A 33 1.34 -12.69 -13.28
CA LEU A 33 1.51 -11.80 -14.43
C LEU A 33 0.26 -11.76 -15.31
N THR A 34 -0.47 -12.86 -15.45
CA THR A 34 -1.78 -12.85 -16.13
C THR A 34 -2.74 -11.87 -15.45
N GLN A 35 -2.84 -11.91 -14.12
CA GLN A 35 -3.71 -11.00 -13.37
C GLN A 35 -3.24 -9.55 -13.45
N LEU A 36 -1.95 -9.30 -13.27
CA LEU A 36 -1.35 -7.96 -13.42
C LEU A 36 -1.65 -7.38 -14.80
N ASN A 37 -1.58 -8.19 -15.85
CA ASN A 37 -1.80 -7.73 -17.22
C ASN A 37 -3.25 -7.34 -17.50
N LEU A 38 -4.24 -7.83 -16.76
CA LEU A 38 -5.63 -7.35 -16.88
C LEU A 38 -5.73 -5.84 -16.60
N ILE A 39 -5.06 -5.38 -15.54
CA ILE A 39 -4.98 -3.97 -15.14
C ILE A 39 -4.24 -3.15 -16.20
N ARG A 40 -3.08 -3.66 -16.64
CA ARG A 40 -2.21 -2.99 -17.61
C ARG A 40 -2.88 -2.84 -18.97
N THR A 41 -3.51 -3.91 -19.48
CA THR A 41 -4.21 -3.90 -20.77
C THR A 41 -5.38 -2.93 -20.77
N ARG A 42 -6.19 -2.91 -19.70
CA ARG A 42 -7.27 -1.91 -19.57
C ARG A 42 -6.72 -0.48 -19.54
N ALA A 43 -5.54 -0.27 -18.96
CA ALA A 43 -4.85 1.03 -18.97
C ALA A 43 -4.09 1.33 -20.27
N GLY A 44 -4.17 0.49 -21.31
CA GLY A 44 -3.47 0.67 -22.58
C GLY A 44 -1.96 0.45 -22.51
N LEU A 45 -1.47 -0.21 -21.47
CA LEU A 45 -0.04 -0.49 -21.25
C LEU A 45 0.34 -1.89 -21.74
N ALA A 46 1.57 -2.04 -22.23
CA ALA A 46 2.12 -3.33 -22.59
C ALA A 46 2.17 -4.28 -21.38
N GLY A 47 1.78 -5.54 -21.59
CA GLY A 47 1.87 -6.58 -20.57
C GLY A 47 3.31 -6.90 -20.16
N LYS A 48 3.47 -7.47 -18.97
CA LYS A 48 4.74 -7.99 -18.45
C LYS A 48 4.75 -9.51 -18.56
N VAL A 49 5.89 -10.07 -18.95
CA VAL A 49 6.11 -11.51 -19.14
C VAL A 49 7.51 -11.88 -18.65
N GLY A 50 7.72 -13.16 -18.31
CA GLY A 50 9.06 -13.71 -18.05
C GLY A 50 9.80 -13.12 -16.85
N LEU A 51 9.09 -12.52 -15.89
CA LEU A 51 9.71 -11.94 -14.70
C LEU A 51 10.04 -13.02 -13.66
N SER A 52 11.12 -12.79 -12.90
CA SER A 52 11.36 -13.52 -11.66
C SER A 52 10.27 -13.20 -10.63
N GLN A 53 10.11 -14.03 -9.60
CA GLN A 53 9.16 -13.76 -8.51
C GLN A 53 9.43 -12.41 -7.83
N ALA A 54 10.70 -12.03 -7.68
CA ALA A 54 11.09 -10.76 -7.06
C ALA A 54 10.78 -9.55 -7.95
N ASP A 55 11.01 -9.67 -9.26
CA ASP A 55 10.70 -8.61 -10.23
C ASP A 55 9.19 -8.47 -10.41
N ALA A 56 8.45 -9.59 -10.42
CA ALA A 56 6.99 -9.61 -10.45
C ALA A 56 6.39 -8.97 -9.19
N ARG A 57 6.93 -9.27 -8.00
CA ARG A 57 6.55 -8.59 -6.74
C ARG A 57 6.70 -7.08 -6.87
N THR A 58 7.86 -6.64 -7.37
CA THR A 58 8.13 -5.21 -7.57
C THR A 58 7.17 -4.58 -8.56
N ALA A 59 6.89 -5.27 -9.67
CA ALA A 59 5.93 -4.81 -10.68
C ALA A 59 4.50 -4.70 -10.11
N ILE A 60 4.03 -5.70 -9.36
CA ILE A 60 2.69 -5.72 -8.74
C ILE A 60 2.56 -4.58 -7.72
N ARG A 61 3.56 -4.40 -6.84
CA ARG A 61 3.57 -3.31 -5.85
C ARG A 61 3.56 -1.93 -6.50
N ASN A 62 4.25 -1.78 -7.64
CA ASN A 62 4.22 -0.54 -8.40
C ASN A 62 2.86 -0.31 -9.08
N GLU A 63 2.26 -1.36 -9.64
CA GLU A 63 0.93 -1.25 -10.25
C GLU A 63 -0.13 -0.90 -9.20
N ARG A 64 -0.13 -1.55 -8.02
CA ARG A 64 -1.02 -1.18 -6.89
C ARG A 64 -0.93 0.30 -6.53
N ARG A 65 0.30 0.84 -6.46
CA ARG A 65 0.54 2.25 -6.14
C ARG A 65 -0.13 3.20 -7.14
N ILE A 66 -0.08 2.87 -8.44
CA ILE A 66 -0.56 3.72 -9.51
C ILE A 66 -2.07 3.55 -9.67
N GLU A 67 -2.52 2.31 -9.71
CA GLU A 67 -3.91 1.93 -9.89
C GLU A 67 -4.78 2.49 -8.77
N LEU A 68 -4.37 2.36 -7.51
CA LEU A 68 -5.14 2.73 -6.31
C LEU A 68 -4.70 4.09 -5.73
N CYS A 69 -4.15 4.96 -6.58
CA CYS A 69 -3.68 6.26 -6.14
C CYS A 69 -4.84 7.11 -5.62
N PHE A 70 -4.67 7.70 -4.43
CA PHE A 70 -5.69 8.49 -3.73
C PHE A 70 -6.92 7.71 -3.22
N GLU A 71 -6.83 6.37 -3.15
CA GLU A 71 -7.91 5.50 -2.62
C GLU A 71 -7.61 4.95 -1.22
N ALA A 72 -6.82 5.67 -0.40
CA ALA A 72 -6.45 5.31 0.98
C ALA A 72 -5.63 4.02 1.19
N GLU A 73 -5.17 3.35 0.14
CA GLU A 73 -4.45 2.06 0.24
C GLU A 73 -2.95 2.18 0.62
N ARG A 74 -2.29 3.25 0.19
CA ARG A 74 -0.82 3.31 0.14
C ARG A 74 -0.15 3.11 1.50
N TRP A 75 -0.73 3.63 2.57
CA TRP A 75 -0.15 3.48 3.91
C TRP A 75 -0.19 2.02 4.37
N PHE A 76 -1.34 1.36 4.27
CA PHE A 76 -1.52 -0.04 4.64
C PHE A 76 -0.61 -0.97 3.83
N ASP A 77 -0.51 -0.75 2.53
CA ASP A 77 0.41 -1.44 1.63
C ASP A 77 1.87 -1.36 2.11
N LEU A 78 2.35 -0.16 2.45
CA LEU A 78 3.73 0.03 2.90
C LEU A 78 4.00 -0.62 4.27
N VAL A 79 3.04 -0.54 5.19
CA VAL A 79 3.13 -1.14 6.53
C VAL A 79 3.16 -2.66 6.43
N ARG A 80 2.20 -3.29 5.73
CA ARG A 80 2.12 -4.76 5.61
C ARG A 80 3.30 -5.37 4.85
N TRP A 81 3.90 -4.63 3.91
CA TRP A 81 5.11 -5.05 3.23
C TRP A 81 6.40 -4.80 4.02
N ASN A 82 6.31 -4.18 5.20
CA ASN A 82 7.45 -3.73 5.99
C ASN A 82 8.42 -2.82 5.19
N THR A 83 7.87 -1.97 4.31
CA THR A 83 8.65 -1.04 3.45
C THR A 83 8.39 0.43 3.76
N PHE A 84 7.56 0.73 4.76
CA PHE A 84 7.20 2.09 5.16
C PHE A 84 8.43 2.99 5.40
N ILE A 85 9.36 2.57 6.27
CA ILE A 85 10.54 3.39 6.62
C ILE A 85 11.40 3.74 5.40
N PRO A 86 11.90 2.77 4.58
CA PRO A 86 12.75 3.12 3.44
C PRO A 86 12.00 3.96 2.40
N VAL A 87 10.73 3.66 2.11
CA VAL A 87 9.95 4.40 1.10
C VAL A 87 9.65 5.83 1.56
N MET A 88 9.19 6.02 2.80
CA MET A 88 8.86 7.34 3.31
C MET A 88 10.10 8.20 3.59
N THR A 89 11.22 7.58 3.99
CA THR A 89 12.50 8.28 4.09
C THR A 89 12.98 8.77 2.72
N ALA A 90 12.91 7.92 1.70
CA ALA A 90 13.26 8.30 0.33
C ALA A 90 12.32 9.39 -0.22
N PHE A 91 11.03 9.33 0.13
CA PHE A 91 10.07 10.39 -0.23
C PHE A 91 10.39 11.71 0.48
N LYS A 92 10.66 11.68 1.79
CA LYS A 92 11.10 12.85 2.57
C LYS A 92 12.32 13.52 1.96
N ALA A 93 13.31 12.74 1.51
CA ALA A 93 14.53 13.25 0.90
C ALA A 93 14.28 14.03 -0.40
N LYS A 94 13.16 13.79 -1.10
CA LYS A 94 12.77 14.55 -2.30
C LYS A 94 12.14 15.90 -1.98
N GLY A 95 11.91 16.20 -0.71
CA GLY A 95 11.18 17.39 -0.28
C GLY A 95 9.67 17.23 -0.41
N SER A 96 8.94 18.15 0.21
CA SER A 96 7.48 18.22 0.16
C SER A 96 7.06 19.58 -0.36
N VAL A 97 6.04 19.59 -1.23
CA VAL A 97 5.44 20.82 -1.76
C VAL A 97 4.55 21.52 -0.73
N ASN A 98 4.13 20.82 0.34
CA ASN A 98 3.18 21.30 1.34
C ASN A 98 3.76 21.21 2.76
N GLY A 99 4.96 21.76 2.96
CA GLY A 99 5.60 21.87 4.29
C GLY A 99 6.62 20.78 4.62
N THR A 100 7.09 20.76 5.87
CA THR A 100 8.18 19.87 6.31
C THR A 100 7.65 18.49 6.71
N ILE A 101 8.17 17.43 6.10
CA ILE A 101 7.89 16.05 6.53
C ILE A 101 8.67 15.77 7.81
N GLY A 102 7.96 15.34 8.86
CA GLY A 102 8.52 14.96 10.16
C GLY A 102 9.51 13.80 10.08
N ASN A 103 10.03 13.36 11.23
CA ASN A 103 10.91 12.19 11.26
C ASN A 103 10.13 10.92 10.96
N ILE A 104 10.69 10.07 10.10
CA ILE A 104 10.10 8.80 9.72
C ILE A 104 10.62 7.75 10.69
N THR A 105 9.82 7.40 11.69
CA THR A 105 10.16 6.49 12.78
C THR A 105 9.24 5.27 12.80
N ASP A 106 9.67 4.19 13.44
CA ASP A 106 8.97 2.89 13.41
C ASP A 106 7.58 2.93 14.05
N ASN A 107 7.42 3.75 15.10
CA ASN A 107 6.13 3.94 15.78
C ASN A 107 5.03 4.46 14.83
N LEU A 108 5.36 5.18 13.75
CA LEU A 108 4.38 5.67 12.77
C LEU A 108 3.68 4.58 11.94
N ARG A 109 4.03 3.30 12.14
CA ARG A 109 3.36 2.15 11.52
C ARG A 109 2.10 1.72 12.27
N LEU A 110 1.90 2.20 13.50
CA LEU A 110 0.72 1.94 14.32
C LEU A 110 0.17 3.25 14.83
N PHE A 111 -1.16 3.36 14.92
CA PHE A 111 -1.76 4.53 15.56
C PHE A 111 -1.57 4.45 17.08
N PRO A 112 -1.36 5.59 17.78
CA PRO A 112 -1.38 5.60 19.23
C PRO A 112 -2.77 5.22 19.72
N ILE A 113 -2.83 4.43 20.80
CA ILE A 113 -4.07 4.22 21.53
C ILE A 113 -4.39 5.54 22.23
N PRO A 114 -5.62 6.08 22.11
CA PRO A 114 -5.98 7.34 22.76
C PRO A 114 -5.74 7.28 24.27
N LEU A 115 -5.11 8.33 24.83
CA LEU A 115 -4.72 8.37 26.25
C LEU A 115 -5.90 8.10 27.20
N ARG A 116 -7.09 8.61 26.84
CA ARG A 116 -8.32 8.38 27.60
C ARG A 116 -8.62 6.89 27.76
N GLU A 117 -8.45 6.08 26.70
CA GLU A 117 -8.74 4.65 26.75
C GLU A 117 -7.74 3.90 27.65
N ILE A 118 -6.47 4.29 27.63
CA ILE A 118 -5.44 3.75 28.54
C ILE A 118 -5.76 4.09 29.99
N GLN A 119 -6.21 5.32 30.25
CA GLN A 119 -6.57 5.76 31.60
C GLN A 119 -7.84 5.06 32.13
N LEU A 120 -8.78 4.72 31.24
CA LEU A 120 -10.02 4.02 31.61
C LEU A 120 -9.82 2.52 31.81
N ASN A 121 -8.89 1.89 31.10
CA ASN A 121 -8.63 0.46 31.19
C ASN A 121 -7.14 0.20 31.46
N THR A 122 -6.80 -0.06 32.72
CA THR A 122 -5.43 -0.34 33.17
C THR A 122 -4.81 -1.61 32.58
N ASN A 123 -5.59 -2.47 31.92
CA ASN A 123 -5.08 -3.63 31.20
C ASN A 123 -4.63 -3.29 29.77
N LEU A 124 -4.93 -2.09 29.26
CA LEU A 124 -4.43 -1.63 27.96
C LEU A 124 -3.04 -1.05 28.10
N THR A 125 -2.10 -1.60 27.34
CA THR A 125 -0.74 -1.07 27.19
C THR A 125 -0.63 -0.30 25.88
N GLN A 126 0.10 0.82 25.89
CA GLN A 126 0.33 1.63 24.70
C GLN A 126 1.16 0.88 23.64
N ASN A 127 0.97 1.26 22.37
CA ASN A 127 1.81 0.81 21.27
C ASN A 127 3.26 1.32 21.44
N PRO A 128 4.28 0.54 21.04
CA PRO A 128 5.67 0.94 21.21
C PRO A 128 5.99 2.32 20.59
N GLY A 129 6.61 3.20 21.39
CA GLY A 129 7.04 4.53 20.96
C GLY A 129 5.99 5.64 21.06
N TYR A 130 4.89 5.41 21.78
CA TYR A 130 3.87 6.39 22.14
C TYR A 130 3.63 6.47 23.65
#